data_AF-A0A9Q4BJG6-F1
#
_entry.id   AF-A0A9Q4BJG6-F1
#
_cell.length_a   1.000
_cell.length_b   1.000
_cell.length_c   1.000
_cell.angle_alpha   90.00
_cell.angle_beta   90.00
_cell.angle_gamma   90.00
#
_symmetry.space_group_name_H-M   'P 1'
#
loop_
_entity.id
_entity.type
_entity.pdbx_description
1 polymer ?
#
loop_
_entity_poly.entity_id
_entity_poly.type
_entity_poly.pdbx_seq_one_letter_code
_entity_poly.pdbx_strand_id
1 'polypeptide(L)' 'MKYLIVVENTKTGFSAYSPDLEGCVATGFTKEEVEESMLQALRAHLKSLKDEGYLIPEPKCYSKYIEVPDKMPEEFPL' A
#
# COMPACT_ATOMS: atom_id res chain seq x y z
N MET A 1 4.24 -12.09 -9.51
CA MET A 1 4.65 -10.72 -9.11
C MET A 1 4.10 -10.45 -7.71
N LYS A 2 4.75 -9.60 -6.92
CA LYS A 2 4.29 -9.19 -5.59
C LYS A 2 4.32 -7.67 -5.53
N TYR A 3 3.22 -7.03 -5.15
CA TYR A 3 3.16 -5.58 -4.94
C TYR A 3 3.19 -5.30 -3.45
N LEU A 4 3.92 -4.27 -3.03
CA LEU A 4 3.83 -3.75 -1.67
C LEU A 4 2.45 -3.10 -1.50
N ILE A 5 1.80 -3.39 -0.38
CA ILE A 5 0.63 -2.66 0.09
C ILE A 5 0.96 -2.02 1.44
N VAL A 6 0.48 -0.80 1.65
CA VAL A 6 0.49 -0.11 2.94
C VAL A 6 -0.91 -0.23 3.51
N VAL A 7 -1.02 -0.70 4.75
CA VAL A 7 -2.31 -0.85 5.45
C VAL A 7 -2.31 0.11 6.63
N GLU A 8 -3.36 0.93 6.72
CA GLU A 8 -3.51 1.99 7.71
C GLU A 8 -4.78 1.76 8.54
N ASN A 9 -4.72 2.09 9.84
CA ASN A 9 -5.91 2.12 10.68
C ASN A 9 -6.75 3.35 10.36
N THR A 10 -8.06 3.17 10.30
CA THR A 10 -9.05 4.24 10.19
C THR A 10 -9.92 4.28 11.44
N LYS A 11 -10.89 5.20 11.51
CA LYS A 11 -11.83 5.28 12.64
C LYS A 11 -12.73 4.04 12.77
N THR A 12 -12.97 3.33 11.67
CA THR A 12 -13.98 2.24 11.60
C THR A 12 -13.42 0.91 11.12
N GLY A 13 -12.11 0.82 10.84
CA GLY A 13 -11.50 -0.36 10.24
C GLY A 13 -10.13 -0.02 9.65
N PHE A 14 -9.89 -0.43 8.42
CA PHE A 14 -8.60 -0.32 7.73
C PHE A 14 -8.76 0.22 6.31
N SER A 15 -7.76 0.96 5.85
CA SER A 15 -7.54 1.31 4.46
C SER A 15 -6.24 0.69 3.97
N ALA A 16 -6.15 0.38 2.69
CA ALA A 16 -4.93 -0.08 2.06
C ALA A 16 -4.71 0.57 0.70
N TYR A 17 -3.45 0.74 0.32
CA TYR A 17 -3.06 1.21 -1.00
C TYR A 17 -1.74 0.59 -1.44
N SER A 18 -1.47 0.55 -2.75
CA SER A 18 -0.16 0.16 -3.26
C SER A 18 0.63 1.40 -3.73
N PRO A 19 1.84 1.65 -3.19
CA PRO A 19 2.66 2.77 -3.65
C PRO A 19 3.12 2.67 -5.11
N ASP A 20 3.13 1.46 -5.67
CA ASP A 20 3.56 1.18 -7.05
C ASP A 20 2.41 1.28 -8.06
N LEU A 21 1.16 1.31 -7.60
CA LEU A 21 -0.04 1.34 -8.44
C LEU A 21 -0.94 2.50 -8.03
N GLU A 22 -0.74 3.64 -8.68
CA GLU A 22 -1.50 4.86 -8.41
C GLU A 22 -3.01 4.62 -8.54
N GLY A 23 -3.76 5.05 -7.53
CA GLY A 23 -5.21 4.87 -7.46
C GLY A 23 -5.67 3.44 -7.10
N CYS A 24 -4.76 2.48 -6.87
CA CYS A 24 -5.13 1.15 -6.39
C CYS A 24 -5.26 1.16 -4.87
N VAL A 25 -6.51 1.19 -4.39
CA VAL A 25 -6.87 1.30 -2.97
C VAL A 25 -7.98 0.33 -2.59
N ALA A 26 -8.07 0.00 -1.30
CA ALA A 26 -9.12 -0.84 -0.73
C ALA A 26 -9.42 -0.45 0.73
N THR A 27 -10.56 -0.90 1.26
CA THR A 27 -10.96 -0.73 2.67
C THR A 27 -11.55 -2.02 3.21
N GLY A 28 -11.49 -2.23 4.52
CA GLY A 28 -12.13 -3.37 5.20
C GLY A 28 -12.28 -3.11 6.70
N PHE A 29 -13.16 -3.84 7.39
CA PHE A 29 -13.34 -3.73 8.83
C PHE A 29 -12.27 -4.50 9.62
N THR A 30 -11.67 -5.54 9.03
CA THR A 30 -10.54 -6.28 9.60
C THR A 30 -9.30 -6.24 8.71
N LYS A 31 -8.15 -6.68 9.23
CA LYS A 31 -6.90 -6.79 8.47
C LYS A 31 -7.04 -7.78 7.32
N GLU A 32 -7.68 -8.91 7.58
CA GLU A 32 -7.92 -9.96 6.61
C GLU A 32 -8.84 -9.46 5.49
N GLU A 33 -9.92 -8.75 5.85
CA GLU A 33 -10.87 -8.20 4.88
C GLU A 33 -10.21 -7.15 3.97
N VAL A 34 -9.41 -6.23 4.53
CA VAL A 34 -8.73 -5.21 3.71
C VAL A 34 -7.66 -5.84 2.81
N GLU A 35 -6.95 -6.87 3.27
CA GLU A 35 -5.97 -7.60 2.47
C GLU A 35 -6.63 -8.37 1.31
N GLU A 36 -7.75 -9.07 1.56
CA GLU A 36 -8.53 -9.73 0.52
C GLU A 36 -9.10 -8.74 -0.50
N SER A 37 -9.65 -7.62 -0.02
CA SER A 37 -10.17 -6.55 -0.86
C SER A 37 -9.08 -5.94 -1.74
N MET A 38 -7.90 -5.73 -1.16
CA MET A 38 -6.73 -5.22 -1.88
C MET A 38 -6.23 -6.20 -2.94
N LEU A 39 -6.25 -7.51 -2.67
CA LEU A 39 -5.93 -8.52 -3.67
C LEU A 39 -6.89 -8.47 -4.87
N GLN A 40 -8.20 -8.26 -4.64
CA GLN A 40 -9.16 -8.10 -5.72
C GLN A 40 -8.94 -6.80 -6.49
N ALA A 41 -8.69 -5.69 -5.80
CA ALA A 41 -8.40 -4.39 -6.42
C ALA A 41 -7.15 -4.47 -7.32
N LEU A 42 -6.08 -5.10 -6.86
CA LEU A 42 -4.87 -5.34 -7.65
C LEU A 42 -5.16 -6.16 -8.91
N ARG A 43 -5.88 -7.27 -8.77
CA ARG A 43 -6.24 -8.12 -9.92
C ARG A 43 -7.08 -7.37 -10.95
N ALA A 44 -8.07 -6.62 -10.50
CA ALA A 44 -8.92 -5.82 -11.37
C ALA A 44 -8.13 -4.74 -12.09
N HIS A 45 -7.30 -3.97 -11.37
CA HIS A 45 -6.52 -2.88 -11.94
C HIS A 45 -5.48 -3.38 -12.97
N LEU A 46 -4.75 -4.45 -12.66
CA LEU A 46 -3.79 -5.05 -13.59
C LEU A 46 -4.46 -5.63 -14.84
N LYS A 47 -5.66 -6.20 -14.69
CA LYS A 47 -6.45 -6.66 -15.82
C LYS A 47 -6.87 -5.49 -16.71
N SER A 48 -7.37 -4.39 -16.12
CA SER A 48 -7.74 -3.19 -16.87
C SER A 48 -6.56 -2.60 -17.65
N LEU A 49 -5.39 -2.45 -17.02
CA LEU A 49 -4.17 -1.97 -17.70
C LEU A 49 -3.82 -2.85 -18.90
N LYS A 50 -3.89 -4.17 -18.73
CA LYS A 50 -3.63 -5.13 -19.80
C LYS A 50 -4.64 -5.03 -20.93
N ASP A 51 -5.93 -4.94 -20.61
CA ASP A 51 -7.02 -4.87 -21.59
C ASP A 51 -6.99 -3.56 -22.39
N GLU A 52 -6.52 -2.47 -21.78
CA GLU A 52 -6.35 -1.16 -22.40
C GLU A 52 -5.00 -1.01 -23.15
N GLY A 53 -4.14 -2.03 -23.09
CA GLY A 53 -2.83 -2.04 -23.78
C GLY A 53 -1.75 -1.20 -23.10
N TYR A 54 -1.96 -0.81 -21.84
CA TYR A 54 -0.93 -0.16 -21.03
C TYR A 54 0.13 -1.16 -20.55
N LEU A 55 1.33 -0.64 -20.28
CA LEU A 55 2.37 -1.42 -19.62
C LEU A 55 1.97 -1.68 -18.17
N ILE A 56 2.18 -2.92 -17.72
CA ILE A 56 2.04 -3.27 -16.31
C ILE A 56 3.27 -2.72 -15.58
N PRO A 57 3.10 -1.84 -14.58
CA PRO A 57 4.24 -1.30 -13.84
C PRO A 57 4.89 -2.40 -13.00
N GLU A 58 6.21 -2.48 -13.03
CA GLU A 58 6.95 -3.44 -12.21
C GLU A 58 6.94 -3.01 -10.72
N PRO A 59 6.75 -3.94 -9.78
CA PRO A 59 6.86 -3.65 -8.36
C PRO A 59 8.28 -3.18 -8.01
N LYS A 60 8.41 -2.01 -7.38
CA LYS A 60 9.70 -1.39 -7.03
C LYS A 60 9.76 -0.90 -5.59
N CYS A 61 8.63 -0.80 -4.90
CA CYS A 61 8.60 -0.40 -3.50
C CYS A 61 8.91 -1.58 -2.56
N TYR A 62 9.61 -1.27 -1.47
CA TYR A 62 9.81 -2.16 -0.34
C TYR A 62 9.49 -1.40 0.95
N SER A 63 9.13 -2.11 2.01
CA SER A 63 8.91 -1.53 3.33
C SER A 63 10.10 -1.82 4.25
N LYS A 64 10.39 -0.88 5.14
CA LYS A 64 11.37 -1.05 6.21
C LYS A 64 10.90 -0.24 7.42
N TYR A 65 10.82 -0.89 8.58
CA TYR A 65 10.70 -0.18 9.85
C TYR A 65 12.05 0.42 10.22
N ILE A 66 12.04 1.69 10.62
CA ILE A 66 13.20 2.40 11.14
C ILE A 66 12.90 2.71 12.61
N GLU A 67 13.83 2.38 13.49
CA GLU A 67 13.74 2.74 14.89
C GLU A 67 14.07 4.22 15.06
N VAL A 68 13.21 4.94 15.76
CA VAL A 68 13.45 6.32 16.15
C VAL A 68 13.83 6.31 17.63
N PRO A 69 14.91 7.00 18.05
CA PRO A 69 15.25 7.08 19.46
C PRO A 69 14.08 7.66 20.28
N ASP A 70 13.81 7.07 21.45
CA ASP A 70 12.74 7.55 22.35
C ASP A 70 12.92 9.01 22.78
N LYS A 71 14.16 9.49 22.79
CA LYS A 71 14.51 10.88 23.07
C LYS A 71 14.88 11.59 21.76
N MET A 72 14.04 12.52 21.35
CA MET A 72 14.37 13.44 20.27
C MET A 72 15.51 14.37 20.76
N PRO A 73 16.58 14.57 20.00
CA PRO A 73 17.58 15.57 20.36
C PRO A 73 16.92 16.96 20.41
N GLU A 74 17.30 17.78 21.39
CA GLU A 74 16.78 19.16 21.52
C GLU A 74 17.14 20.04 20.32
N GLU A 75 18.20 19.67 19.59
CA GLU A 75 18.62 20.32 18.36
C GLU A 75 18.72 19.28 17.24
N PHE A 76 17.99 19.51 16.14
CA PHE A 76 18.24 18.81 14.88
C PHE A 76 19.45 19.49 14.21
N PRO A 77 20.60 18.81 14.04
CA PRO A 77 21.68 19.39 13.26
C PRO A 77 21.19 19.64 11.83
N LEU A 78 21.26 20.91 11.40
CA LEU A 78 21.00 21.36 10.04
C LEU A 78 22.04 20.81 9.06
#